data_AF-A0A8C6CSY4-F1
#
_entry.id   AF-A0A8C6CSY4-F1
#
_cell.length_a   1.000
_cell.length_b   1.000
_cell.length_c   1.000
_cell.angle_alpha   90.00
_cell.angle_beta   90.00
_cell.angle_gamma   90.00
#
_symmetry.space_group_name_H-M   'P 1'
#
loop_
_entity.id
_entity.type
_entity.pdbx_description
1 polymer ?
#
loop_
_entity_poly.entity_id
_entity_poly.type
_entity_poly.pdbx_seq_one_letter_code
_entity_poly.pdbx_strand_id
1 'polypeptide(L)'
;MILYTENPKDSTRKLLELINEYNKVAGYKINTQKSIAFLYTNNEKIEREIKETISFTVAMKRIKYLGINLPKETKDLYIENYKTLVKVIKEDTNRWRNIPCSWTGRINIVKMSILP
;
A
#
# COMPACT_ATOMS: atom_id res chain seq x y z
N MET A 1 -4.69 7.09 4.67
CA MET A 1 -5.47 7.79 3.64
C MET A 1 -4.67 7.76 2.35
N ILE A 2 -5.28 7.35 1.25
CA ILE A 2 -4.72 7.51 -0.10
C ILE A 2 -5.50 8.63 -0.76
N LEU A 3 -4.79 9.51 -1.48
CA LEU A 3 -5.38 10.58 -2.28
C LEU A 3 -4.86 10.44 -3.70
N TYR A 4 -5.75 10.69 -4.67
CA TYR A 4 -5.42 10.72 -6.08
C TYR A 4 -5.55 12.16 -6.56
N THR A 5 -4.53 12.66 -7.24
CA THR A 5 -4.50 14.04 -7.74
C THR A 5 -3.98 14.04 -9.16
N GLU A 6 -4.68 14.73 -10.05
CA GLU A 6 -4.17 15.08 -11.37
C GLU A 6 -3.33 16.35 -11.28
N ASN A 7 -2.47 16.60 -12.28
CA ASN A 7 -1.62 17.81 -12.36
C ASN A 7 -0.80 18.06 -11.07
N PRO A 8 0.16 17.18 -10.74
CA PRO A 8 0.84 17.17 -9.45
C PRO A 8 1.57 18.48 -9.10
N LYS A 9 2.01 19.27 -10.09
CA LYS A 9 2.66 20.57 -9.86
C LYS A 9 1.73 21.56 -9.14
N ASP A 10 0.50 21.70 -9.62
CA ASP A 10 -0.47 22.65 -9.06
C ASP A 10 -1.22 22.05 -7.87
N SER A 11 -1.61 20.79 -7.99
CA SER A 11 -2.46 20.10 -7.01
C SER A 11 -1.74 19.81 -5.69
N THR A 12 -0.44 19.50 -5.71
CA THR A 12 0.31 19.20 -4.48
C THR A 12 0.34 20.41 -3.54
N ARG A 13 0.51 21.61 -4.09
CA ARG A 13 0.55 22.84 -3.30
C ARG A 13 -0.80 23.10 -2.62
N LYS A 14 -1.90 23.08 -3.39
CA LYS A 14 -3.26 23.25 -2.85
C LYS A 14 -3.60 22.18 -1.81
N LEU A 15 -3.19 20.94 -2.05
CA LEU A 15 -3.41 19.84 -1.10
C LEU A 15 -2.68 20.10 0.23
N LEU A 16 -1.43 20.56 0.18
CA LEU A 16 -0.66 20.90 1.39
C LEU A 16 -1.29 22.06 2.16
N GLU A 17 -1.80 23.08 1.46
CA GLU A 17 -2.53 24.20 2.07
C GLU A 17 -3.79 23.71 2.82
N LEU A 18 -4.62 22.90 2.17
CA LEU A 18 -5.83 22.31 2.77
C LEU A 18 -5.50 21.40 3.96
N ILE A 19 -4.48 20.56 3.85
CA ILE A 19 -4.02 19.71 4.96
C ILE A 19 -3.57 20.59 6.14
N ASN A 20 -2.86 21.70 5.88
CA ASN A 20 -2.42 22.60 6.93
C ASN A 20 -3.59 23.35 7.60
N GLU A 21 -4.61 23.73 6.85
CA GLU A 21 -5.85 24.30 7.42
C GLU A 21 -6.59 23.28 8.30
N TYR A 22 -6.77 22.06 7.79
CA TYR A 22 -7.39 20.97 8.56
C TYR A 22 -6.59 20.66 9.83
N ASN A 23 -5.26 20.64 9.74
CA ASN A 23 -4.36 20.42 10.87
C ASN A 23 -4.54 21.47 11.98
N LYS A 24 -4.82 22.74 11.63
CA LYS A 24 -5.10 23.80 12.62
C LYS A 24 -6.40 23.54 13.41
N VAL A 25 -7.41 22.99 12.74
CA VAL A 25 -8.71 22.68 13.36
C VAL A 25 -8.64 21.39 14.17
N ALA A 26 -8.08 20.33 13.58
CA ALA A 26 -8.06 19.00 14.16
C ALA A 26 -6.92 18.76 15.16
N GLY A 27 -5.91 19.65 15.20
CA GLY A 27 -4.75 19.52 16.09
C GLY A 27 -3.75 18.42 15.69
N TYR A 28 -3.88 17.85 14.49
CA TYR A 28 -2.96 16.83 13.97
C TYR A 28 -1.88 17.44 13.07
N LYS A 29 -0.77 16.73 12.90
CA LYS A 29 0.32 17.11 11.99
C LYS A 29 0.66 15.95 11.07
N ILE A 30 0.73 16.22 9.77
CA ILE A 30 1.16 15.22 8.78
C ILE A 30 2.63 14.84 9.01
N ASN A 31 2.93 13.55 8.93
CA ASN A 31 4.29 13.05 8.98
C ASN A 31 4.86 12.95 7.56
N THR A 32 5.61 13.96 7.14
CA THR A 32 6.18 14.06 5.80
C THR A 32 7.17 12.94 5.46
N GLN A 33 7.83 12.33 6.46
CA GLN A 33 8.75 11.20 6.25
C GLN A 33 8.02 9.89 5.99
N LYS A 34 6.81 9.72 6.55
CA LYS A 34 5.96 8.54 6.31
C LYS A 34 5.04 8.72 5.09
N SER A 35 4.80 9.95 4.67
CA SER A 35 4.03 10.26 3.47
C SER A 35 4.85 9.99 2.22
N ILE A 36 4.30 9.14 1.34
CA ILE A 36 4.94 8.73 0.10
C ILE A 36 4.07 9.20 -1.06
N ALA A 37 4.68 9.82 -2.07
CA ALA A 37 4.04 10.11 -3.35
C ALA A 37 4.29 8.95 -4.31
N PHE A 38 3.26 8.51 -5.02
CA PHE A 38 3.37 7.43 -6.00
C PHE A 38 2.89 7.91 -7.36
N LEU A 39 3.76 7.82 -8.38
CA LEU A 39 3.51 8.42 -9.69
C LEU A 39 3.06 7.37 -10.71
N TYR A 40 1.91 7.63 -11.33
CA TYR A 40 1.33 6.84 -12.42
C TYR A 40 1.57 7.50 -13.78
N THR A 41 2.83 7.79 -14.12
CA THR A 41 3.20 8.29 -15.44
C THR A 41 4.35 7.46 -16.01
N ASN A 42 4.39 7.26 -17.32
CA ASN A 42 5.51 6.58 -17.99
C ASN A 42 6.52 7.57 -18.60
N ASN A 43 6.31 8.87 -18.40
CA ASN A 43 7.17 9.90 -18.96
C ASN A 43 8.28 10.28 -17.96
N GLU A 44 9.49 9.79 -18.19
CA GLU A 44 10.67 10.02 -17.34
C GLU A 44 10.98 11.50 -17.12
N LYS A 45 10.72 12.36 -18.11
CA LYS A 45 10.93 13.81 -17.98
C LYS A 45 9.98 14.40 -16.95
N ILE A 46 8.69 14.06 -17.05
CA ILE A 46 7.66 14.49 -16.11
C ILE A 46 7.94 13.93 -14.70
N GLU A 47 8.37 12.67 -14.60
CA GLU A 47 8.76 12.07 -13.32
C GLU A 47 9.88 12.85 -12.62
N ARG A 48 10.92 13.25 -13.37
CA ARG A 48 12.04 14.03 -12.83
C ARG A 48 11.59 15.41 -12.35
N GLU A 49 10.82 16.11 -13.18
CA GLU A 49 10.27 17.43 -12.82
C GLU A 49 9.40 17.35 -11.56
N ILE A 50 8.56 16.32 -11.44
CA ILE A 50 7.72 16.12 -10.25
C ILE A 50 8.58 15.80 -9.02
N LYS A 51 9.61 14.97 -9.17
CA LYS A 51 10.53 14.62 -8.09
C LYS A 51 11.26 15.83 -7.53
N GLU A 52 11.59 16.81 -8.37
CA GLU A 52 12.21 18.06 -7.96
C GLU A 52 11.20 19.03 -7.31
N THR A 53 9.92 18.92 -7.65
CA THR A 53 8.86 19.83 -7.16
C THR A 53 8.24 19.37 -5.84
N ILE A 54 8.07 18.06 -5.64
CA ILE A 54 7.33 17.50 -4.51
C ILE A 54 8.25 17.28 -3.30
N SER A 55 7.81 17.70 -2.11
CA SER A 55 8.54 17.58 -0.84
C SER A 55 8.44 16.21 -0.14
N PHE A 56 7.72 15.26 -0.75
CA PHE A 56 7.50 13.91 -0.24
C PHE A 56 8.48 12.92 -0.87
N THR A 57 8.74 11.81 -0.18
CA THR A 57 9.49 10.70 -0.79
C THR A 57 8.68 10.13 -1.94
N VAL A 58 9.26 10.14 -3.15
CA VAL A 58 8.61 9.60 -4.34
C VAL A 58 8.98 8.13 -4.51
N ALA A 59 7.97 7.26 -4.56
CA ALA A 59 8.11 5.86 -4.97
C ALA A 59 7.82 5.71 -6.46
N MET A 60 8.66 4.94 -7.16
CA MET A 60 8.56 4.78 -8.62
C MET A 60 8.03 3.41 -9.06
N LYS A 61 8.23 2.36 -8.26
CA LYS A 61 7.91 0.98 -8.65
C LYS A 61 6.69 0.43 -7.94
N ARG A 62 6.65 0.60 -6.61
CA ARG A 62 5.56 0.12 -5.77
C ARG A 62 5.47 0.91 -4.48
N ILE A 63 4.29 0.91 -3.87
CA ILE A 63 4.07 1.34 -2.48
C ILE A 63 3.39 0.22 -1.71
N LYS A 64 3.53 0.21 -0.38
CA LYS A 64 2.78 -0.71 0.48
C LYS A 64 1.71 0.06 1.22
N TYR A 65 0.46 -0.38 1.12
CA TYR A 65 -0.67 0.20 1.82
C TYR A 65 -1.51 -0.89 2.48
N LEU A 66 -1.71 -0.80 3.80
CA LEU A 66 -2.50 -1.77 4.59
C LEU A 66 -2.11 -3.24 4.36
N GLY A 67 -0.81 -3.51 4.15
CA GLY A 67 -0.32 -4.86 3.90
C GLY A 67 -0.27 -5.26 2.42
N ILE A 68 -0.94 -4.52 1.54
CA ILE A 68 -1.01 -4.77 0.10
C ILE A 68 0.09 -3.98 -0.62
N ASN A 69 0.82 -4.62 -1.52
CA ASN A 69 1.73 -3.96 -2.44
C ASN A 69 0.95 -3.43 -3.63
N LEU A 70 1.05 -2.13 -3.91
CA LEU A 70 0.49 -1.47 -5.08
C LEU A 70 1.62 -1.19 -6.07
N PRO A 71 1.81 -2.03 -7.10
CA PRO A 71 2.79 -1.80 -8.16
C PRO A 71 2.29 -0.75 -9.16
N LYS A 72 3.21 -0.23 -9.96
CA LYS A 72 2.90 0.75 -11.02
C LYS A 72 2.08 0.08 -12.13
N GLU A 73 2.48 -1.12 -12.51
CA GLU A 73 1.77 -1.94 -13.49
C GLU A 73 0.66 -2.76 -12.80
N THR A 74 -0.58 -2.53 -13.21
CA THR A 74 -1.75 -3.21 -12.65
C THR A 74 -1.70 -4.74 -12.79
N LYS A 75 -1.07 -5.25 -13.86
CA LYS A 75 -0.86 -6.69 -14.08
C LYS A 75 -0.04 -7.37 -12.96
N ASP A 76 0.85 -6.62 -12.31
CA ASP A 76 1.75 -7.16 -11.29
C ASP A 76 1.09 -7.20 -9.91
N LEU A 77 -0.06 -6.53 -9.75
CA LEU A 77 -0.83 -6.51 -8.49
C LEU A 77 -1.19 -7.93 -8.03
N TYR A 78 -1.58 -8.80 -8.98
CA TYR A 78 -1.90 -10.19 -8.67
C TYR A 78 -0.66 -10.96 -8.19
N ILE A 79 0.43 -10.86 -8.95
CA ILE A 79 1.65 -11.64 -8.70
C ILE A 79 2.31 -11.20 -7.39
N GLU A 80 2.40 -9.89 -7.13
CA GLU A 80 3.06 -9.39 -5.92
C GLU A 80 2.30 -9.74 -4.63
N ASN A 81 0.97 -9.81 -4.68
CA ASN A 81 0.14 -10.04 -3.49
C ASN A 81 -0.33 -11.48 -3.38
N TYR A 82 -1.08 -11.98 -4.36
CA TYR A 82 -1.74 -13.29 -4.26
C TYR A 82 -0.76 -14.44 -4.31
N LYS A 83 0.28 -14.39 -5.17
CA LYS A 83 1.29 -15.46 -5.21
C LYS A 83 2.01 -15.61 -3.87
N THR A 84 2.32 -14.46 -3.24
CA THR A 84 2.93 -14.41 -1.92
C THR A 84 1.97 -14.95 -0.86
N LEU A 85 0.70 -14.52 -0.88
CA LEU A 85 -0.33 -14.99 0.05
C LEU A 85 -0.55 -16.51 -0.03
N VAL A 86 -0.65 -17.06 -1.24
CA VAL A 86 -0.79 -18.51 -1.48
C VAL A 86 0.41 -19.27 -0.92
N LYS A 87 1.62 -18.73 -1.04
CA LYS A 87 2.81 -19.34 -0.46
C LYS A 87 2.73 -19.39 1.07
N VAL A 88 2.33 -18.28 1.72
CA VAL A 88 2.14 -18.22 3.18
C VAL A 88 1.07 -19.22 3.63
N ILE A 89 -0.08 -19.28 2.96
CA ILE A 89 -1.14 -20.25 3.25
C ILE A 89 -0.62 -21.70 3.15
N LYS A 90 0.21 -22.00 2.14
CA LYS A 90 0.81 -23.32 1.97
C LYS A 90 1.79 -23.65 3.10
N GLU A 91 2.59 -22.69 3.56
CA GLU A 91 3.50 -22.87 4.69
C GLU A 91 2.73 -23.09 6.01
N ASP A 92 1.69 -22.31 6.26
CA ASP A 92 0.85 -22.44 7.45
C ASP A 92 0.08 -23.76 7.49
N THR A 93 -0.50 -24.19 6.37
CA THR A 93 -1.16 -25.49 6.26
C THR A 93 -0.21 -26.67 6.48
N ASN A 94 1.03 -26.58 5.97
CA ASN A 94 2.07 -27.56 6.25
C ASN A 94 2.45 -27.60 7.74
N ARG A 95 2.53 -26.45 8.39
CA ARG A 95 2.78 -26.34 9.84
C ARG A 95 1.65 -26.97 10.65
N TRP A 96 0.40 -26.72 10.29
CA TRP A 96 -0.77 -27.24 10.99
C TRP A 96 -0.99 -28.75 10.77
N ARG A 97 -0.42 -29.32 9.71
CA ARG A 97 -0.45 -30.78 9.47
C ARG A 97 0.03 -31.57 10.70
N ASN A 98 1.09 -31.10 11.35
CA ASN A 98 1.73 -31.79 12.47
C ASN A 98 1.09 -31.49 13.84
N ILE A 99 0.08 -30.61 13.92
CA ILE A 99 -0.60 -30.30 15.17
C ILE A 99 -1.53 -31.45 15.55
N PRO A 100 -1.44 -32.01 16.78
CA PRO A 100 -2.37 -33.03 17.26
C PRO A 100 -3.75 -32.41 17.50
N CYS A 101 -4.64 -32.54 16.52
CA CYS A 101 -6.01 -32.05 16.58
C CYS A 101 -6.95 -32.92 15.76
N SER A 102 -8.24 -32.92 16.14
CA SER A 102 -9.28 -33.64 15.42
C SER A 102 -9.51 -33.05 14.02
N TRP A 103 -10.15 -33.82 13.14
CA TRP A 103 -10.54 -33.35 11.81
C TRP A 103 -11.39 -32.07 11.87
N THR A 104 -12.37 -32.00 12.77
CA THR A 104 -13.18 -30.79 13.00
C THR A 104 -12.32 -29.61 13.49
N GLY A 105 -11.35 -29.87 14.38
CA GLY A 105 -10.41 -28.85 14.83
C GLY A 105 -9.60 -28.25 13.67
N ARG A 106 -9.13 -29.09 12.74
CA ARG A 106 -8.41 -28.64 11.52
C ARG A 106 -9.28 -27.76 10.63
N ILE A 107 -10.55 -28.14 10.41
CA ILE A 107 -11.50 -27.34 9.62
C ILE A 107 -11.71 -25.98 10.28
N ASN A 108 -11.87 -25.93 11.61
CA ASN A 108 -12.07 -24.69 12.33
C ASN A 108 -10.84 -23.76 12.26
N ILE A 109 -9.64 -24.31 12.36
CA ILE A 109 -8.38 -23.53 12.20
C ILE A 109 -8.34 -22.88 10.82
N VAL A 110 -8.61 -23.64 9.75
CA VAL A 110 -8.64 -23.10 8.38
C VAL A 110 -9.70 -22.00 8.24
N LYS A 111 -10.91 -22.22 8.78
CA LYS A 111 -11.98 -21.23 8.76
C LYS A 111 -11.60 -19.93 9.47
N MET A 112 -10.98 -20.00 10.64
CA MET A 112 -10.63 -18.81 11.42
C MET A 112 -9.41 -18.05 10.88
N SER A 113 -8.47 -18.75 10.25
CA SER A 113 -7.18 -18.15 9.86
C SER A 113 -7.10 -17.75 8.39
N ILE A 114 -7.87 -18.38 7.50
CA ILE A 114 -7.76 -18.19 6.04
C ILE A 114 -9.05 -17.62 5.45
N LEU A 115 -10.21 -18.06 5.92
CA LEU A 115 -11.48 -17.61 5.37
C LEU A 115 -11.94 -16.31 6.05
N PRO A 116 -12.60 -15.40 5.32
CA PRO A 116 -13.27 -14.24 5.91
C PRO A 116 -14.50 -14.65 6.73
#